data_AF-A0A0A9XR92-F1
#
_entry.id   AF-A0A0A9XR92-F1
#
_cell.length_a   1.000
_cell.length_b   1.000
_cell.length_c   1.000
_cell.angle_alpha   90.00
_cell.angle_beta   90.00
_cell.angle_gamma   90.00
#
_symmetry.space_group_name_H-M   'P 1'
#
loop_
_entity.id
_entity.type
_entity.pdbx_description
1 polymer ?
#
loop_
_entity_poly.entity_id
_entity_poly.type
_entity_poly.pdbx_seq_one_letter_code
_entity_poly.pdbx_strand_id
1 'polypeptide(L)'
;MVTVGDCSEGNFGRDMNALRYRQQQRRQRTDSKSSVECWTREDFCPRVPGEPPSFTLNDIRARIPESCFHRPLWRSLLDVVQSFALLVGTFYCTRYFHTASALLGSLFDGESATWLHLVHPTPSWILSTQALYDAPYVLYSGWSTGCCVYTACLVGLWMGYIVLQGIWGTGLWVLGHTAGHFGMHTSKLVNNAIGFVLHTLLLVPYFSWQHTHHKHHIHTGDMELDEVHIPDHINSLFKSYKHGYLGNEKYVQVCDIEGVRNGHAVQEDINRRISVSNGATTAAGTVSTHRWDLFLMEFHTLLCHYNFLHRLVTYVGNGIFGWFSYLFANASGRPIHNRTKLPTNHFLPNSPIFSTSVYWGVTASTAAICSMAVLLSTVAYYTSLRTVALLYIAPYMIVNYWLVVITYLQHTHTSLPHFSHKSWNYVQGSLSTIDRSYGPFLNWAFYHIQDTHVVHHLFSNLPHYNAVRATEALRAFLGPYYVHSVAEEGLLGVQKSLWRTIRDCNFVSEDHHPALEVSWKAYQLYYTNPPCAQLLNEKQQKAMCGFVDDFGDGDGGEGDDGGEGDGISANNPPRDVGSEVYWFRSVHCPHVLNRVS
;
A
#
# COMPACT_ATOMS: atom_id res chain seq x y z
N MET A 1 11.92 -58.46 40.15
CA MET A 1 12.99 -57.44 40.17
C MET A 1 13.54 -57.30 38.77
N VAL A 2 13.07 -56.30 38.02
CA VAL A 2 13.86 -55.48 37.08
C VAL A 2 13.13 -54.12 37.03
N THR A 3 13.91 -53.07 36.94
CA THR A 3 13.77 -51.72 37.48
C THR A 3 12.86 -50.76 36.72
N VAL A 4 12.29 -49.82 37.48
CA VAL A 4 11.63 -48.58 37.05
C VAL A 4 12.67 -47.64 36.41
N GLY A 5 12.29 -46.98 35.31
CA GLY A 5 13.03 -45.87 34.70
C GLY A 5 12.05 -44.84 34.13
N ASP A 6 12.18 -43.61 34.62
CA ASP A 6 11.33 -42.44 34.36
C ASP A 6 11.11 -42.10 32.87
N CYS A 7 9.89 -41.64 32.55
CA CYS A 7 9.62 -40.82 31.37
C CYS A 7 8.87 -39.54 31.78
N SER A 8 9.46 -38.43 31.37
CA SER A 8 9.27 -37.06 31.84
C SER A 8 8.06 -36.33 31.26
N GLU A 9 7.55 -35.37 32.03
CA GLU A 9 6.43 -34.44 31.75
C GLU A 9 6.68 -33.42 30.61
N GLY A 10 7.32 -33.83 29.50
CA GLY A 10 7.78 -32.90 28.46
C GLY A 10 6.78 -32.54 27.35
N ASN A 11 5.71 -33.33 27.14
CA ASN A 11 4.93 -33.25 25.89
C ASN A 11 3.47 -32.80 26.04
N PHE A 12 2.90 -32.75 27.24
CA PHE A 12 1.47 -32.44 27.40
C PHE A 12 1.13 -30.93 27.25
N GLY A 13 2.11 -30.05 27.54
CA GLY A 13 1.91 -28.58 27.46
C GLY A 13 1.94 -28.00 26.04
N ARG A 14 2.70 -28.60 25.12
CA ARG A 14 2.78 -28.13 23.71
C ARG A 14 1.51 -28.48 22.93
N ASP A 15 0.93 -29.65 23.18
CA ASP A 15 -0.31 -30.07 22.53
C ASP A 15 -1.53 -29.25 23.00
N MET A 16 -1.57 -28.84 24.28
CA MET A 16 -2.64 -27.99 24.79
C MET A 16 -2.63 -26.58 24.19
N ASN A 17 -1.47 -26.00 23.92
CA ASN A 17 -1.36 -24.70 23.24
C ASN A 17 -1.70 -24.81 21.75
N ALA A 18 -1.29 -25.90 21.07
CA ALA A 18 -1.66 -26.16 19.69
C ALA A 18 -3.17 -26.48 19.53
N LEU A 19 -3.78 -27.12 20.53
CA LEU A 19 -5.22 -27.37 20.60
C LEU A 19 -6.01 -26.09 20.91
N ARG A 20 -5.53 -25.23 21.81
CA ARG A 20 -6.12 -23.91 22.06
C ARG A 20 -6.05 -23.02 20.83
N TYR A 21 -4.92 -23.00 20.12
CA TYR A 21 -4.76 -22.28 18.86
C TYR A 21 -5.71 -22.81 17.77
N ARG A 22 -5.80 -24.14 17.61
CA ARG A 22 -6.76 -24.76 16.68
C ARG A 22 -8.22 -24.54 17.07
N GLN A 23 -8.55 -24.48 18.35
CA GLN A 23 -9.89 -24.14 18.83
C GLN A 23 -10.21 -22.66 18.64
N GLN A 24 -9.23 -21.77 18.79
CA GLN A 24 -9.36 -20.34 18.51
C GLN A 24 -9.56 -20.07 17.01
N GLN A 25 -8.82 -20.78 16.14
CA GLN A 25 -9.04 -20.76 14.69
C GLN A 25 -10.39 -21.39 14.28
N ARG A 26 -10.84 -22.45 14.95
CA ARG A 26 -12.17 -23.03 14.71
C ARG A 26 -13.31 -22.13 15.17
N ARG A 27 -13.15 -21.40 16.29
CA ARG A 27 -14.10 -20.36 16.73
C ARG A 27 -14.14 -19.17 15.75
N GLN A 28 -12.98 -18.75 15.23
CA GLN A 28 -12.91 -17.74 14.17
C GLN A 28 -13.61 -18.18 12.87
N ARG A 29 -13.54 -19.47 12.52
CA ARG A 29 -14.28 -20.04 11.37
C ARG A 29 -15.80 -20.11 11.55
N THR A 30 -16.31 -20.19 12.78
CA THR A 30 -17.76 -20.24 13.04
C THR A 30 -18.40 -18.85 13.17
N ASP A 31 -17.61 -17.81 13.48
CA ASP A 31 -18.06 -16.41 13.53
C ASP A 31 -18.00 -15.70 12.15
N SER A 32 -17.52 -16.37 11.10
CA SER A 32 -17.16 -15.77 9.80
C SER A 32 -18.32 -15.48 8.84
N LYS A 33 -19.58 -15.46 9.30
CA LYS A 33 -20.71 -15.10 8.42
C LYS A 33 -20.95 -13.59 8.32
N SER A 34 -20.28 -12.76 9.13
CA SER A 34 -20.49 -11.31 9.12
C SER A 34 -19.35 -10.50 8.52
N SER A 35 -18.06 -10.84 8.69
CA SER A 35 -16.92 -10.04 8.18
C SER A 35 -16.44 -10.43 6.78
N VAL A 36 -15.90 -9.46 6.02
CA VAL A 36 -15.29 -9.71 4.70
C VAL A 36 -13.84 -10.17 4.88
N GLU A 37 -13.61 -11.47 4.71
CA GLU A 37 -12.27 -12.07 4.74
C GLU A 37 -11.67 -12.16 3.33
N CYS A 38 -10.62 -11.37 3.05
CA CYS A 38 -9.91 -11.46 1.77
C CYS A 38 -8.90 -12.63 1.81
N TRP A 39 -9.16 -13.72 1.07
CA TRP A 39 -8.28 -14.89 0.93
C TRP A 39 -7.20 -14.74 -0.16
N THR A 40 -6.16 -15.58 -0.08
CA THR A 40 -4.98 -15.59 -0.98
C THR A 40 -5.16 -16.29 -2.33
N ARG A 41 -6.30 -16.93 -2.55
CA ARG A 41 -6.58 -17.60 -3.82
C ARG A 41 -7.36 -16.66 -4.72
N GLU A 42 -7.21 -16.84 -6.02
CA GLU A 42 -7.57 -15.93 -7.11
C GLU A 42 -9.04 -15.48 -7.17
N ASP A 43 -9.88 -15.89 -6.23
CA ASP A 43 -11.30 -15.58 -6.22
C ASP A 43 -11.67 -14.68 -5.04
N PHE A 44 -11.79 -13.40 -5.39
CA PHE A 44 -12.85 -12.52 -4.93
C PHE A 44 -12.87 -12.16 -3.43
N CYS A 45 -12.25 -11.03 -3.08
CA CYS A 45 -12.65 -10.32 -1.86
C CYS A 45 -13.94 -9.52 -2.15
N PRO A 46 -15.06 -9.77 -1.44
CA PRO A 46 -16.28 -8.98 -1.56
C PRO A 46 -16.01 -7.49 -1.40
N ARG A 47 -16.77 -6.65 -2.09
CA ARG A 47 -16.68 -5.20 -1.90
C ARG A 47 -17.36 -4.80 -0.61
N VAL A 48 -16.78 -3.81 0.07
CA VAL A 48 -17.46 -3.12 1.16
C VAL A 48 -18.67 -2.39 0.57
N PRO A 49 -19.83 -2.42 1.25
CA PRO A 49 -20.99 -1.68 0.78
C PRO A 49 -20.68 -0.19 0.62
N GLY A 50 -21.05 0.39 -0.52
CA GLY A 50 -20.91 1.82 -0.79
C GLY A 50 -21.99 2.67 -0.12
N GLU A 51 -23.04 2.05 0.43
CA GLU A 51 -24.12 2.74 1.13
C GLU A 51 -23.74 3.03 2.60
N PRO A 52 -24.28 4.11 3.19
CA PRO A 52 -24.07 4.38 4.60
C PRO A 52 -24.53 3.22 5.48
N PRO A 53 -23.73 2.79 6.48
CA PRO A 53 -24.17 1.76 7.40
C PRO A 53 -25.39 2.19 8.20
N SER A 54 -26.23 1.23 8.60
CA SER A 54 -27.40 1.47 9.45
C SER A 54 -27.06 1.85 10.89
N PHE A 55 -25.79 1.75 11.28
CA PHE A 55 -25.27 2.09 12.60
C PHE A 55 -24.45 3.40 12.57
N THR A 56 -24.47 4.11 13.68
CA THR A 56 -23.75 5.37 13.87
C THR A 56 -22.38 5.15 14.52
N LEU A 57 -21.53 6.19 14.52
CA LEU A 57 -20.27 6.18 15.27
C LEU A 57 -20.49 5.91 16.78
N ASN A 58 -21.61 6.38 17.34
CA ASN A 58 -21.95 6.15 18.75
C ASN A 58 -22.27 4.67 19.01
N ASP A 59 -22.94 3.99 18.08
CA ASP A 59 -23.22 2.56 18.19
C ASP A 59 -21.93 1.74 18.15
N ILE A 60 -20.99 2.10 17.26
CA ILE A 60 -19.65 1.51 17.21
C ILE A 60 -18.93 1.77 18.55
N ARG A 61 -18.93 3.01 19.04
CA ARG A 61 -18.26 3.39 20.29
C ARG A 61 -18.81 2.62 21.50
N ALA A 62 -20.10 2.34 21.53
CA ALA A 62 -20.76 1.60 22.61
C ALA A 62 -20.34 0.13 22.67
N ARG A 63 -19.84 -0.44 21.56
CA ARG A 63 -19.33 -1.82 21.52
C ARG A 63 -17.92 -1.96 22.08
N ILE A 64 -17.12 -0.89 22.05
CA ILE A 64 -15.75 -0.91 22.57
C ILE A 64 -15.79 -0.72 24.09
N PRO A 65 -15.15 -1.61 24.89
CA PRO A 65 -15.04 -1.43 26.32
C PRO A 65 -14.42 -0.08 26.68
N GLU A 66 -15.01 0.64 27.64
CA GLU A 66 -14.51 1.97 28.05
C GLU A 66 -13.05 1.94 28.51
N SER A 67 -12.63 0.84 29.15
CA SER A 67 -11.23 0.60 29.54
C SER A 67 -10.24 0.68 28.37
N CYS A 68 -10.66 0.48 27.12
CA CYS A 68 -9.79 0.61 25.95
C CYS A 68 -9.37 2.06 25.68
N PHE A 69 -10.13 3.04 26.16
CA PHE A 69 -9.83 4.47 26.03
C PHE A 69 -9.04 5.03 27.22
N HIS A 70 -8.74 4.19 28.21
CA HIS A 70 -7.88 4.56 29.31
C HIS A 70 -6.43 4.70 28.81
N ARG A 71 -5.85 5.89 29.02
CA ARG A 71 -4.55 6.29 28.47
C ARG A 71 -3.52 6.60 29.56
N PRO A 72 -3.12 5.62 30.39
CA PRO A 72 -2.09 5.85 31.40
C PRO A 72 -0.74 6.07 30.71
N LEU A 73 -0.13 7.23 30.96
CA LEU A 73 1.11 7.64 30.30
C LEU A 73 2.24 6.61 30.45
N TRP A 74 2.36 5.99 31.63
CA TRP A 74 3.42 5.01 31.90
C TRP A 74 3.38 3.83 30.93
N ARG A 75 2.20 3.42 30.44
CA ARG A 75 2.09 2.29 29.51
C ARG A 75 2.69 2.63 28.16
N SER A 76 2.35 3.80 27.60
CA SER A 76 2.97 4.30 26.37
C SER A 76 4.47 4.54 26.54
N LEU A 77 4.91 5.03 27.71
CA LEU A 77 6.32 5.24 27.99
C LEU A 77 7.12 3.93 28.06
N LEU A 78 6.53 2.83 28.54
CA LEU A 78 7.18 1.51 28.50
C LEU A 78 7.45 1.08 27.05
N ASP A 79 6.49 1.29 26.14
CA ASP A 79 6.67 0.97 24.72
C ASP A 79 7.75 1.86 24.09
N VAL A 80 7.81 3.16 24.45
CA VAL A 80 8.89 4.05 24.03
C VAL A 80 10.25 3.55 24.52
N VAL A 81 10.36 3.20 25.81
CA VAL A 81 11.59 2.65 26.39
C VAL A 81 11.98 1.34 25.73
N GLN A 82 11.02 0.46 25.45
CA GLN A 82 11.26 -0.80 24.74
C GLN A 82 11.82 -0.55 23.34
N SER A 83 11.21 0.35 22.56
CA SER A 83 11.71 0.71 21.23
C SER A 83 13.12 1.28 21.27
N PHE A 84 13.43 2.16 22.22
CA PHE A 84 14.80 2.67 22.39
C PHE A 84 15.78 1.59 22.83
N ALA A 85 15.39 0.70 23.74
CA ALA A 85 16.23 -0.41 24.18
C ALA A 85 16.55 -1.37 23.03
N LEU A 86 15.58 -1.66 22.16
CA LEU A 86 15.79 -2.45 20.95
C LEU A 86 16.75 -1.74 19.98
N LEU A 87 16.52 -0.45 19.68
CA LEU A 87 17.39 0.36 18.81
C LEU A 87 18.84 0.44 19.33
N VAL A 88 19.02 0.67 20.63
CA VAL A 88 20.33 0.76 21.27
C VAL A 88 20.99 -0.63 21.33
N GLY A 89 20.22 -1.67 21.62
CA GLY A 89 20.70 -3.05 21.67
C GLY A 89 21.23 -3.53 20.31
N THR A 90 20.46 -3.35 19.24
CA THR A 90 20.90 -3.72 17.88
C THR A 90 22.07 -2.85 17.40
N PHE A 91 22.08 -1.57 17.75
CA PHE A 91 23.24 -0.69 17.52
C PHE A 91 24.49 -1.20 18.25
N TYR A 92 24.37 -1.58 19.52
CA TYR A 92 25.48 -2.11 20.31
C TYR A 92 26.06 -3.40 19.72
N CYS A 93 25.21 -4.28 19.18
CA CYS A 93 25.64 -5.51 18.51
C CYS A 93 26.61 -5.27 17.34
N THR A 94 26.53 -4.10 16.66
CA THR A 94 27.43 -3.77 15.53
C THR A 94 28.91 -3.81 15.93
N ARG A 95 29.23 -3.57 17.21
CA ARG A 95 30.59 -3.66 17.77
C ARG A 95 31.23 -5.03 17.58
N TYR A 96 30.43 -6.08 17.50
CA TYR A 96 30.90 -7.47 17.45
C TYR A 96 30.87 -8.06 16.03
N PHE A 97 30.42 -7.31 15.01
CA PHE A 97 30.20 -7.88 13.68
C PHE A 97 31.45 -8.47 13.07
N HIS A 98 32.54 -7.74 13.12
CA HIS A 98 33.80 -8.23 12.59
C HIS A 98 34.41 -9.37 13.40
N THR A 99 34.29 -9.33 14.73
CA THR A 99 34.73 -10.45 15.60
C THR A 99 33.94 -11.71 15.29
N ALA A 100 32.61 -11.61 15.14
CA ALA A 100 31.75 -12.72 14.77
C ALA A 100 32.07 -13.26 13.38
N SER A 101 32.24 -12.39 12.38
CA SER A 101 32.63 -12.79 11.03
C SER A 101 34.01 -13.44 10.98
N ALA A 102 34.98 -12.94 11.75
CA ALA A 102 36.34 -13.48 11.82
C ALA A 102 36.34 -14.88 12.46
N LEU A 103 35.58 -15.06 13.54
CA LEU A 103 35.40 -16.37 14.18
C LEU A 103 34.82 -17.38 13.18
N LEU A 104 33.76 -17.02 12.46
CA LEU A 104 33.16 -17.90 11.46
C LEU A 104 34.10 -18.20 10.29
N GLY A 105 34.80 -17.20 9.77
CA GLY A 105 35.79 -17.40 8.69
C GLY A 105 36.91 -18.35 9.10
N SER A 106 37.39 -18.25 10.34
CA SER A 106 38.47 -19.12 10.87
C SER A 106 38.10 -20.60 10.99
N LEU A 107 36.80 -20.95 11.01
CA LEU A 107 36.36 -22.35 11.00
C LEU A 107 36.59 -23.03 9.65
N PHE A 108 36.81 -22.27 8.57
CA PHE A 108 36.92 -22.79 7.21
C PHE A 108 38.37 -22.77 6.67
N ASP A 109 39.29 -22.07 7.33
CA ASP A 109 40.71 -22.08 6.99
C ASP A 109 41.51 -22.65 8.17
N GLY A 110 41.92 -23.93 8.06
CA GLY A 110 42.59 -24.68 9.13
C GLY A 110 44.02 -24.24 9.50
N GLU A 111 44.63 -23.30 8.78
CA GLU A 111 46.03 -22.88 9.01
C GLU A 111 46.31 -21.36 8.95
N SER A 112 45.32 -20.48 8.82
CA SER A 112 45.54 -19.02 8.68
C SER A 112 45.01 -18.20 9.87
N ALA A 113 45.23 -18.68 11.09
CA ALA A 113 45.00 -17.93 12.33
C ALA A 113 45.89 -16.65 12.46
N THR A 114 46.80 -16.40 11.51
CA THR A 114 47.65 -15.21 11.44
C THR A 114 46.88 -13.93 11.09
N TRP A 115 45.72 -14.01 10.43
CA TRP A 115 44.92 -12.83 10.08
C TRP A 115 44.16 -12.22 11.27
N LEU A 116 43.86 -13.01 12.30
CA LEU A 116 43.17 -12.55 13.52
C LEU A 116 43.99 -11.52 14.32
N HIS A 117 45.32 -11.50 14.15
CA HIS A 117 46.22 -10.55 14.82
C HIS A 117 46.33 -9.19 14.12
N LEU A 118 45.86 -9.05 12.88
CA LEU A 118 45.80 -7.77 12.15
C LEU A 118 44.49 -7.00 12.43
N VAL A 119 43.47 -7.68 12.94
CA VAL A 119 42.15 -7.12 13.24
C VAL A 119 41.97 -6.95 14.75
N HIS A 120 42.85 -6.18 15.40
CA HIS A 120 42.63 -5.77 16.79
C HIS A 120 41.61 -4.61 16.84
N PRO A 121 40.48 -4.74 17.56
CA PRO A 121 39.43 -3.73 17.60
C PRO A 121 39.70 -2.70 18.70
N THR A 122 40.48 -1.66 18.43
CA THR A 122 40.45 -0.44 19.27
C THR A 122 39.31 0.46 18.80
N PRO A 123 38.46 1.05 19.65
CA PRO A 123 37.27 1.85 19.24
C PRO A 123 37.46 2.86 18.10
N SER A 124 38.69 3.34 17.89
CA SER A 124 39.14 4.15 16.74
C SER A 124 39.01 3.48 15.37
N TRP A 125 38.93 2.16 15.30
CA TRP A 125 38.95 1.38 14.06
C TRP A 125 37.64 1.42 13.27
N ILE A 126 36.50 1.54 13.97
CA ILE A 126 35.16 1.75 13.38
C ILE A 126 35.03 3.16 12.79
N LEU A 127 35.95 4.06 13.18
CA LEU A 127 35.94 5.48 12.82
C LEU A 127 37.06 5.87 11.84
N SER A 128 38.04 5.00 11.61
CA SER A 128 39.19 5.34 10.76
C SER A 128 39.03 4.80 9.33
N THR A 129 39.56 5.57 8.39
CA THR A 129 39.77 5.26 6.97
C THR A 129 40.63 4.01 6.72
N GLN A 130 41.05 3.29 7.76
CA GLN A 130 41.96 2.14 7.71
C GLN A 130 41.39 0.96 6.91
N ALA A 131 40.06 0.79 6.88
CA ALA A 131 39.41 -0.25 6.08
C ALA A 131 39.65 -0.11 4.55
N LEU A 132 40.01 1.08 4.05
CA LEU A 132 40.43 1.29 2.66
C LEU A 132 41.93 1.01 2.45
N TYR A 133 42.73 1.16 3.50
CA TYR A 133 44.15 0.82 3.48
C TYR A 133 44.38 -0.71 3.48
N ASP A 134 43.47 -1.46 4.09
CA ASP A 134 43.54 -2.93 4.17
C ASP A 134 42.81 -3.65 3.01
N ALA A 135 42.01 -2.92 2.22
CA ALA A 135 41.30 -3.47 1.06
C ALA A 135 42.23 -4.11 0.00
N PRO A 136 43.42 -3.57 -0.31
CA PRO A 136 44.40 -4.26 -1.15
C PRO A 136 44.90 -5.56 -0.54
N TYR A 137 45.02 -5.65 0.80
CA TYR A 137 45.47 -6.87 1.49
C TYR A 137 44.40 -7.98 1.45
N VAL A 138 43.12 -7.62 1.56
CA VAL A 138 41.98 -8.57 1.43
C VAL A 138 41.82 -9.05 -0.02
N LEU A 139 42.08 -8.19 -1.01
CA LEU A 139 42.06 -8.57 -2.43
C LEU A 139 43.30 -9.37 -2.85
N TYR A 140 44.45 -9.17 -2.18
CA TYR A 140 45.73 -9.82 -2.50
C TYR A 140 45.93 -11.16 -1.77
N SER A 141 45.29 -11.39 -0.61
CA SER A 141 45.48 -12.59 0.22
C SER A 141 44.53 -13.77 -0.07
N GLY A 142 43.75 -13.70 -1.14
CA GLY A 142 43.30 -14.90 -1.84
C GLY A 142 41.82 -15.27 -1.67
N TRP A 143 41.32 -15.93 -2.72
CA TRP A 143 40.08 -16.70 -2.74
C TRP A 143 40.15 -17.94 -1.82
N SER A 144 40.47 -17.76 -0.54
CA SER A 144 40.26 -18.83 0.43
C SER A 144 38.78 -18.90 0.80
N THR A 145 38.30 -20.10 1.15
CA THR A 145 36.93 -20.30 1.60
C THR A 145 36.64 -19.46 2.85
N GLY A 146 37.61 -19.32 3.78
CA GLY A 146 37.48 -18.46 4.96
C GLY A 146 37.25 -16.98 4.65
N CYS A 147 37.95 -16.40 3.67
CA CYS A 147 37.77 -14.99 3.27
C CYS A 147 36.37 -14.71 2.68
N CYS A 148 35.87 -15.63 1.85
CA CYS A 148 34.50 -15.54 1.32
C CYS A 148 33.45 -15.64 2.43
N VAL A 149 33.63 -16.56 3.38
CA VAL A 149 32.73 -16.73 4.53
C VAL A 149 32.73 -15.49 5.43
N TYR A 150 33.89 -14.94 5.77
CA TYR A 150 34.00 -13.70 6.54
C TYR A 150 33.21 -12.56 5.90
N THR A 151 33.43 -12.35 4.59
CA THR A 151 32.80 -11.25 3.84
C THR A 151 31.29 -11.45 3.77
N ALA A 152 30.83 -12.66 3.45
CA ALA A 152 29.41 -12.99 3.40
C ALA A 152 28.73 -12.80 4.77
N CYS A 153 29.38 -13.24 5.85
CA CYS A 153 28.87 -13.04 7.21
C CYS A 153 28.80 -11.56 7.58
N LEU A 154 29.84 -10.79 7.26
CA LEU A 154 29.88 -9.36 7.55
C LEU A 154 28.77 -8.61 6.80
N VAL A 155 28.59 -8.88 5.51
CA VAL A 155 27.48 -8.32 4.72
C VAL A 155 26.14 -8.75 5.29
N GLY A 156 25.97 -10.03 5.62
CA GLY A 156 24.74 -10.55 6.23
C GLY A 156 24.39 -9.87 7.55
N LEU A 157 25.38 -9.66 8.43
CA LEU A 157 25.20 -8.97 9.72
C LEU A 157 24.82 -7.49 9.53
N TRP A 158 25.47 -6.79 8.59
CA TRP A 158 25.11 -5.40 8.28
C TRP A 158 23.72 -5.28 7.66
N MET A 159 23.35 -6.17 6.74
CA MET A 159 22.00 -6.20 6.16
C MET A 159 20.95 -6.52 7.22
N GLY A 160 21.22 -7.49 8.10
CA GLY A 160 20.37 -7.81 9.24
C GLY A 160 20.19 -6.63 10.19
N TYR A 161 21.27 -5.91 10.51
CA TYR A 161 21.22 -4.67 11.28
C TYR A 161 20.33 -3.62 10.61
N ILE A 162 20.56 -3.31 9.34
CA ILE A 162 19.81 -2.27 8.61
C ILE A 162 18.31 -2.56 8.66
N VAL A 163 17.92 -3.82 8.38
CA VAL A 163 16.52 -4.24 8.40
C VAL A 163 15.94 -4.18 9.82
N LEU A 164 16.60 -4.77 10.82
CA LEU A 164 16.08 -4.79 12.19
C LEU A 164 16.03 -3.39 12.82
N GLN A 165 17.09 -2.60 12.66
CA GLN A 165 17.15 -1.22 13.13
C GLN A 165 16.04 -0.38 12.49
N GLY A 166 15.79 -0.59 11.20
CA GLY A 166 14.67 0.03 10.50
C GLY A 166 13.31 -0.38 11.05
N ILE A 167 13.09 -1.67 11.32
CA ILE A 167 11.85 -2.18 11.92
C ILE A 167 11.59 -1.55 13.29
N TRP A 168 12.61 -1.46 14.15
CA TRP A 168 12.49 -0.79 15.45
C TRP A 168 12.22 0.70 15.30
N GLY A 169 12.85 1.35 14.31
CA GLY A 169 12.59 2.74 13.94
C GLY A 169 11.15 2.97 13.47
N THR A 170 10.56 2.04 12.71
CA THR A 170 9.14 2.08 12.34
C THR A 170 8.25 1.97 13.57
N GLY A 171 8.56 1.07 14.52
CA GLY A 171 7.85 1.01 15.79
C GLY A 171 7.90 2.34 16.56
N LEU A 172 9.07 2.99 16.60
CA LEU A 172 9.22 4.31 17.21
C LEU A 172 8.40 5.39 16.47
N TRP A 173 8.33 5.30 15.14
CA TRP A 173 7.48 6.19 14.33
C TRP A 173 5.99 6.02 14.68
N VAL A 174 5.51 4.78 14.83
CA VAL A 174 4.12 4.46 15.20
C VAL A 174 3.75 5.03 16.57
N LEU A 175 4.70 5.02 17.51
CA LEU A 175 4.53 5.68 18.81
C LEU A 175 4.41 7.21 18.63
N GLY A 176 5.31 7.84 17.86
CA GLY A 176 5.18 9.27 17.54
C GLY A 176 3.86 9.61 16.82
N HIS A 177 3.38 8.71 15.96
CA HIS A 177 2.09 8.81 15.30
C HIS A 177 0.92 8.74 16.30
N THR A 178 0.98 7.82 17.26
CA THR A 178 -0.03 7.70 18.33
C THR A 178 -0.06 8.96 19.20
N ALA A 179 1.11 9.57 19.46
CA ALA A 179 1.20 10.86 20.12
C ALA A 179 0.55 11.97 19.28
N GLY A 180 0.75 11.94 17.95
CA GLY A 180 0.10 12.83 16.98
C GLY A 180 -1.43 12.83 17.08
N HIS A 181 -2.04 11.70 17.41
CA HIS A 181 -3.48 11.56 17.63
C HIS A 181 -3.95 11.81 19.07
N PHE A 182 -3.04 12.23 19.94
CA PHE A 182 -3.28 12.37 21.38
C PHE A 182 -3.67 11.04 22.05
N GLY A 183 -3.19 9.91 21.52
CA GLY A 183 -3.51 8.57 22.00
C GLY A 183 -2.68 8.11 23.20
N MET A 184 -1.55 8.75 23.52
CA MET A 184 -0.68 8.30 24.63
C MET A 184 -1.15 8.77 26.00
N HIS A 185 -1.73 9.96 26.08
CA HIS A 185 -2.15 10.60 27.33
C HIS A 185 -3.27 11.62 27.11
N THR A 186 -3.97 12.02 28.16
CA THR A 186 -5.05 13.04 28.07
C THR A 186 -4.53 14.46 27.82
N SER A 187 -3.29 14.76 28.22
CA SER A 187 -2.66 16.07 27.98
C SER A 187 -2.08 16.18 26.57
N LYS A 188 -2.63 17.10 25.76
CA LYS A 188 -2.12 17.39 24.41
C LYS A 188 -0.66 17.83 24.41
N LEU A 189 -0.22 18.58 25.44
CA LEU A 189 1.16 19.04 25.56
C LEU A 189 2.13 17.86 25.71
N VAL A 190 1.80 16.88 26.56
CA VAL A 190 2.64 15.69 26.78
C VAL A 190 2.77 14.89 25.49
N ASN A 191 1.65 14.65 24.80
CA ASN A 191 1.66 13.97 23.51
C ASN A 191 2.51 14.72 22.48
N ASN A 192 2.30 16.03 22.33
CA ASN A 192 3.07 16.83 21.38
C ASN A 192 4.56 16.86 21.71
N ALA A 193 4.94 16.92 22.98
CA ALA A 193 6.36 16.85 23.37
C ALA A 193 6.99 15.51 23.00
N ILE A 194 6.31 14.39 23.31
CA ILE A 194 6.79 13.05 22.97
C ILE A 194 6.86 12.89 21.44
N GLY A 195 5.76 13.15 20.74
CA GLY A 195 5.69 13.02 19.28
C GLY A 195 6.72 13.88 18.57
N PHE A 196 6.90 15.14 18.97
CA PHE A 196 7.90 16.04 18.40
C PHE A 196 9.32 15.49 18.52
N VAL A 197 9.70 14.95 19.69
CA VAL A 197 11.02 14.34 19.89
C VAL A 197 11.16 13.09 19.03
N LEU A 198 10.20 12.16 19.10
CA LEU A 198 10.28 10.89 18.38
C LEU A 198 10.34 11.07 16.86
N HIS A 199 9.53 11.96 16.32
CA HIS A 199 9.50 12.24 14.88
C HIS A 199 10.70 13.06 14.41
N THR A 200 11.24 13.97 15.22
CA THR A 200 12.50 14.68 14.89
C THR A 200 13.66 13.71 14.74
N LEU A 201 13.78 12.71 15.62
CA LEU A 201 14.80 11.65 15.54
C LEU A 201 14.69 10.79 14.27
N LEU A 202 13.55 10.82 13.59
CA LEU A 202 13.28 10.09 12.36
C LEU A 202 13.07 11.04 11.17
N LEU A 203 13.56 12.29 11.26
CA LEU A 203 13.46 13.29 10.19
C LEU A 203 12.03 13.56 9.68
N VAL A 204 11.02 13.37 10.54
CA VAL A 204 9.62 13.63 10.25
C VAL A 204 9.21 14.99 10.85
N PRO A 205 8.74 15.95 10.04
CA PRO A 205 8.34 17.26 10.56
C PRO A 205 7.00 17.13 11.31
N TYR A 206 7.09 16.92 12.63
CA TYR A 206 5.98 16.46 13.47
C TYR A 206 4.66 17.23 13.30
N PHE A 207 4.64 18.55 13.51
CA PHE A 207 3.39 19.31 13.50
C PHE A 207 2.80 19.48 12.10
N SER A 208 3.64 19.52 11.06
CA SER A 208 3.17 19.65 9.69
C SER A 208 2.55 18.33 9.22
N TRP A 209 3.22 17.20 9.49
CA TRP A 209 2.68 15.87 9.27
C TRP A 209 1.45 15.57 10.14
N GLN A 210 1.45 15.93 11.43
CA GLN A 210 0.32 15.74 12.34
C GLN A 210 -0.94 16.42 11.78
N HIS A 211 -0.81 17.62 11.22
CA HIS A 211 -1.93 18.36 10.65
C HIS A 211 -2.48 17.72 9.37
N THR A 212 -1.62 17.35 8.42
CA THR A 212 -2.08 16.69 7.18
C THR A 212 -2.63 15.30 7.46
N HIS A 213 -2.00 14.55 8.37
CA HIS A 213 -2.49 13.24 8.81
C HIS A 213 -3.84 13.33 9.52
N HIS A 214 -4.04 14.34 10.37
CA HIS A 214 -5.35 14.56 11.01
C HIS A 214 -6.46 14.81 9.99
N LYS A 215 -6.18 15.59 8.94
CA LYS A 215 -7.14 15.81 7.85
C LYS A 215 -7.44 14.55 7.06
N HIS A 216 -6.42 13.74 6.79
CA HIS A 216 -6.60 12.42 6.18
C HIS A 216 -7.56 11.56 7.01
N HIS A 217 -7.36 11.47 8.33
CA HIS A 217 -8.28 10.76 9.23
C HIS A 217 -9.71 11.31 9.23
N ILE A 218 -9.88 12.62 9.02
CA ILE A 218 -11.22 13.23 8.94
C ILE A 218 -11.88 12.90 7.60
N HIS A 219 -11.15 12.85 6.48
CA HIS A 219 -11.70 12.77 5.13
C HIS A 219 -11.29 11.49 4.37
N THR A 220 -10.92 10.42 5.08
CA THR A 220 -10.40 9.20 4.45
C THR A 220 -11.39 8.69 3.40
N GLY A 221 -10.89 8.43 2.18
CA GLY A 221 -11.71 7.92 1.08
C GLY A 221 -12.58 8.96 0.37
N ASP A 222 -12.51 10.25 0.75
CA ASP A 222 -13.10 11.37 0.01
C ASP A 222 -12.17 11.76 -1.15
N MET A 223 -12.67 11.69 -2.38
CA MET A 223 -11.91 11.97 -3.61
C MET A 223 -11.48 13.43 -3.77
N GLU A 224 -12.06 14.37 -3.00
CA GLU A 224 -11.79 15.80 -3.08
C GLU A 224 -11.00 16.33 -1.87
N LEU A 225 -11.28 15.80 -0.68
CA LEU A 225 -10.79 16.37 0.59
C LEU A 225 -9.75 15.54 1.34
N ASP A 226 -9.53 14.27 0.99
CA ASP A 226 -8.44 13.47 1.56
C ASP A 226 -7.07 14.14 1.28
N GLU A 227 -6.03 13.81 2.05
CA GLU A 227 -4.68 14.38 1.90
C GLU A 227 -3.65 13.32 1.49
N VAL A 228 -4.01 12.03 1.42
CA VAL A 228 -3.06 10.94 1.15
C VAL A 228 -3.71 9.82 0.31
N HIS A 229 -2.96 9.26 -0.64
CA HIS A 229 -3.36 8.13 -1.51
C HIS A 229 -4.65 8.35 -2.33
N ILE A 230 -4.93 9.59 -2.75
CA ILE A 230 -6.08 9.88 -3.62
C ILE A 230 -5.84 9.27 -5.01
N PRO A 231 -6.70 8.35 -5.47
CA PRO A 231 -6.52 7.71 -6.77
C PRO A 231 -7.00 8.58 -7.92
N ASP A 232 -6.45 8.31 -9.11
CA ASP A 232 -6.96 8.89 -10.35
C ASP A 232 -8.35 8.35 -10.69
N HIS A 233 -9.25 9.23 -11.13
CA HIS A 233 -10.55 8.84 -11.68
C HIS A 233 -10.42 8.41 -13.15
N ILE A 234 -11.22 7.45 -13.63
CA ILE A 234 -11.20 7.00 -15.04
C ILE A 234 -11.29 8.15 -16.06
N ASN A 235 -12.00 9.22 -15.72
CA ASN A 235 -12.13 10.44 -16.54
C ASN A 235 -10.85 11.29 -16.65
N SER A 236 -9.87 11.14 -15.75
CA SER A 236 -8.56 11.77 -15.90
C SER A 236 -7.67 11.01 -16.89
N LEU A 237 -7.88 9.70 -17.00
CA LEU A 237 -7.17 8.81 -17.92
C LEU A 237 -7.72 8.89 -19.35
N PHE A 238 -9.02 8.71 -19.51
CA PHE A 238 -9.69 8.78 -20.82
C PHE A 238 -10.29 10.16 -21.05
N LYS A 239 -9.44 11.11 -21.46
CA LYS A 239 -9.89 12.46 -21.79
C LYS A 239 -10.88 12.43 -22.94
N SER A 240 -10.76 11.47 -23.87
CA SER A 240 -11.73 11.26 -24.94
C SER A 240 -13.17 11.12 -24.43
N TYR A 241 -13.38 10.36 -23.36
CA TYR A 241 -14.67 10.21 -22.70
C TYR A 241 -15.14 11.47 -21.98
N LYS A 242 -14.26 12.09 -21.19
CA LYS A 242 -14.57 13.32 -20.44
C LYS A 242 -15.12 14.46 -21.31
N HIS A 243 -14.63 14.56 -22.54
CA HIS A 243 -15.05 15.60 -23.49
C HIS A 243 -16.24 15.17 -24.37
N GLY A 244 -16.87 14.02 -24.07
CA GLY A 244 -18.06 13.54 -24.77
C GLY A 244 -17.79 13.03 -26.19
N TYR A 245 -16.55 12.73 -26.57
CA TYR A 245 -16.23 12.30 -27.93
C TYR A 245 -16.82 10.93 -28.29
N LEU A 246 -17.13 10.11 -27.28
CA LEU A 246 -17.79 8.80 -27.39
C LEU A 246 -19.24 8.81 -26.90
N GLY A 247 -19.83 10.00 -26.71
CA GLY A 247 -21.14 10.19 -26.08
C GLY A 247 -22.32 9.54 -26.81
N ASN A 248 -23.20 8.96 -26.00
CA ASN A 248 -24.50 8.33 -26.26
C ASN A 248 -24.47 6.82 -26.54
N GLU A 249 -25.20 6.10 -25.67
CA GLU A 249 -25.48 4.66 -25.55
C GLU A 249 -25.80 3.91 -26.85
N LYS A 250 -26.02 4.59 -27.98
CA LYS A 250 -26.36 3.99 -29.27
C LYS A 250 -25.22 3.21 -29.96
N TYR A 251 -23.99 3.31 -29.48
CA TYR A 251 -22.83 2.70 -30.15
C TYR A 251 -22.39 1.35 -29.59
N VAL A 252 -23.03 0.85 -28.53
CA VAL A 252 -22.78 -0.51 -28.00
C VAL A 252 -23.25 -1.60 -28.98
N GLN A 253 -24.06 -1.25 -29.98
CA GLN A 253 -24.59 -2.16 -31.01
C GLN A 253 -23.63 -2.43 -32.21
N VAL A 254 -22.43 -1.83 -32.26
CA VAL A 254 -21.53 -1.93 -33.45
C VAL A 254 -20.61 -3.16 -33.42
N CYS A 255 -20.81 -4.08 -32.50
CA CYS A 255 -20.12 -5.37 -32.51
C CYS A 255 -21.11 -6.52 -32.37
N ASP A 256 -22.11 -6.55 -33.26
CA ASP A 256 -22.74 -7.82 -33.61
C ASP A 256 -21.75 -8.58 -34.52
N ILE A 257 -20.90 -9.39 -33.90
CA ILE A 257 -19.77 -10.09 -34.51
C ILE A 257 -20.21 -11.51 -34.94
N GLU A 258 -21.29 -11.63 -35.70
CA GLU A 258 -21.44 -12.79 -36.58
C GLU A 258 -20.64 -12.62 -37.90
N GLY A 259 -20.25 -11.38 -38.24
CA GLY A 259 -19.56 -11.07 -39.49
C GLY A 259 -18.04 -11.23 -39.50
N VAL A 260 -17.36 -11.26 -38.35
CA VAL A 260 -15.87 -11.30 -38.31
C VAL A 260 -15.33 -12.72 -38.52
N ARG A 261 -16.20 -13.74 -38.49
CA ARG A 261 -15.80 -15.14 -38.69
C ARG A 261 -15.44 -15.48 -40.15
N ASN A 262 -15.85 -14.64 -41.11
CA ASN A 262 -15.60 -14.85 -42.54
C ASN A 262 -14.70 -13.73 -43.07
N GLY A 263 -13.38 -13.95 -42.99
CA GLY A 263 -12.30 -12.97 -43.14
C GLY A 263 -12.13 -12.20 -44.46
N HIS A 264 -13.17 -11.89 -45.22
CA HIS A 264 -13.10 -11.07 -46.43
C HIS A 264 -14.42 -10.30 -46.63
N ALA A 265 -14.54 -9.08 -46.07
CA ALA A 265 -15.51 -8.04 -46.51
C ALA A 265 -15.64 -6.84 -45.54
N VAL A 266 -15.01 -6.85 -44.36
CA VAL A 266 -15.33 -5.86 -43.30
C VAL A 266 -15.05 -4.41 -43.72
N GLN A 267 -13.97 -4.15 -44.46
CA GLN A 267 -13.62 -2.77 -44.83
C GLN A 267 -14.55 -2.16 -45.90
N GLU A 268 -15.03 -2.96 -46.86
CA GLU A 268 -15.93 -2.48 -47.91
C GLU A 268 -17.39 -2.38 -47.45
N ASP A 269 -17.87 -3.27 -46.56
CA ASP A 269 -19.25 -3.19 -46.04
C ASP A 269 -19.42 -2.01 -45.06
N ILE A 270 -18.38 -1.69 -44.28
CA ILE A 270 -18.34 -0.46 -43.46
C ILE A 270 -18.41 0.78 -44.36
N ASN A 271 -17.62 0.82 -45.44
CA ASN A 271 -17.64 1.95 -46.39
C ASN A 271 -18.96 2.06 -47.16
N ARG A 272 -19.62 0.94 -47.49
CA ARG A 272 -20.94 0.92 -48.13
C ARG A 272 -22.04 1.41 -47.18
N ARG A 273 -22.08 0.96 -45.93
CA ARG A 273 -23.09 1.39 -44.95
C ARG A 273 -22.96 2.87 -44.59
N ILE A 274 -21.75 3.43 -44.65
CA ILE A 274 -21.51 4.88 -44.57
C ILE A 274 -22.10 5.61 -45.79
N SER A 275 -21.96 5.06 -47.01
CA SER A 275 -22.42 5.70 -48.24
C SER A 275 -23.95 5.78 -48.41
N VAL A 276 -24.70 4.87 -47.79
CA VAL A 276 -26.18 4.83 -47.88
C VAL A 276 -26.83 5.90 -46.98
N SER A 277 -26.10 6.48 -46.03
CA SER A 277 -26.61 7.54 -45.13
C SER A 277 -26.59 8.97 -45.72
N ASN A 278 -26.03 9.16 -46.92
CA ASN A 278 -25.92 10.48 -47.56
C ASN A 278 -27.21 10.97 -48.26
N GLY A 279 -28.34 10.31 -48.01
CA GLY A 279 -29.59 10.53 -48.74
C GLY A 279 -30.79 10.97 -47.90
N ALA A 280 -30.64 11.58 -46.72
CA ALA A 280 -31.75 12.29 -46.06
C ALA A 280 -31.22 13.25 -44.99
N THR A 281 -31.41 14.55 -45.22
CA THR A 281 -31.13 15.61 -44.26
C THR A 281 -32.03 15.52 -43.03
N THR A 282 -31.44 15.31 -41.85
CA THR A 282 -31.75 16.02 -40.59
C THR A 282 -30.64 15.73 -39.56
N ALA A 283 -30.27 16.74 -38.78
CA ALA A 283 -29.06 16.81 -37.98
C ALA A 283 -28.90 15.74 -36.89
N ALA A 284 -28.28 14.60 -37.23
CA ALA A 284 -27.72 13.62 -36.29
C ALA A 284 -26.25 13.36 -36.68
N GLY A 285 -25.33 13.68 -35.76
CA GLY A 285 -23.91 13.82 -36.03
C GLY A 285 -23.23 12.58 -36.61
N THR A 286 -22.55 12.76 -37.72
CA THR A 286 -21.52 11.88 -38.25
C THR A 286 -20.46 11.60 -37.18
N VAL A 287 -20.38 10.35 -36.71
CA VAL A 287 -19.23 9.86 -35.93
C VAL A 287 -18.04 9.76 -36.87
N SER A 288 -17.01 10.57 -36.64
CA SER A 288 -15.75 10.43 -37.37
C SER A 288 -14.94 9.28 -36.77
N THR A 289 -14.44 8.38 -37.62
CA THR A 289 -13.47 7.32 -37.31
C THR A 289 -12.33 7.81 -36.40
N HIS A 290 -11.92 9.07 -36.61
CA HIS A 290 -10.94 9.80 -35.81
C HIS A 290 -11.18 9.77 -34.28
N ARG A 291 -12.44 9.66 -33.82
CA ARG A 291 -12.76 9.69 -32.38
C ARG A 291 -12.51 8.36 -31.67
N TRP A 292 -12.72 7.24 -32.36
CA TRP A 292 -12.37 5.91 -31.87
C TRP A 292 -10.86 5.69 -31.88
N ASP A 293 -10.17 6.19 -32.91
CA ASP A 293 -8.71 6.14 -33.00
C ASP A 293 -8.04 6.84 -31.81
N LEU A 294 -8.58 8.00 -31.39
CA LEU A 294 -8.11 8.74 -30.21
C LEU A 294 -8.28 7.94 -28.92
N PHE A 295 -9.42 7.29 -28.72
CA PHE A 295 -9.64 6.44 -27.54
C PHE A 295 -8.73 5.22 -27.55
N LEU A 296 -8.61 4.51 -28.68
CA LEU A 296 -7.70 3.37 -28.79
C LEU A 296 -6.24 3.77 -28.57
N MET A 297 -5.86 4.97 -29.00
CA MET A 297 -4.55 5.54 -28.70
C MET A 297 -4.37 5.83 -27.21
N GLU A 298 -5.36 6.44 -26.54
CA GLU A 298 -5.36 6.64 -25.08
C GLU A 298 -5.26 5.29 -24.34
N PHE A 299 -6.09 4.32 -24.71
CA PHE A 299 -6.11 2.96 -24.15
C PHE A 299 -4.78 2.23 -24.34
N HIS A 300 -4.24 2.25 -25.57
CA HIS A 300 -2.94 1.66 -25.88
C HIS A 300 -1.81 2.34 -25.09
N THR A 301 -1.87 3.68 -24.97
CA THR A 301 -0.91 4.44 -24.15
C THR A 301 -1.00 4.02 -22.69
N LEU A 302 -2.21 3.79 -22.14
CA LEU A 302 -2.40 3.32 -20.77
C LEU A 302 -1.91 1.88 -20.56
N LEU A 303 -2.14 0.98 -21.52
CA LEU A 303 -1.56 -0.36 -21.50
C LEU A 303 -0.02 -0.29 -21.47
N CYS A 304 0.56 0.56 -22.33
CA CYS A 304 2.00 0.80 -22.33
C CYS A 304 2.48 1.48 -21.05
N HIS A 305 1.69 2.39 -20.48
CA HIS A 305 2.03 3.12 -19.27
C HIS A 305 2.03 2.21 -18.06
N TYR A 306 0.99 1.40 -17.85
CA TYR A 306 0.87 0.48 -16.70
C TYR A 306 1.47 -0.91 -16.95
N ASN A 307 2.53 -0.97 -17.76
CA ASN A 307 3.25 -2.20 -18.05
C ASN A 307 4.08 -2.70 -16.85
N PHE A 308 4.74 -3.85 -16.99
CA PHE A 308 5.58 -4.44 -15.94
C PHE A 308 6.69 -3.48 -15.45
N LEU A 309 7.35 -2.77 -16.36
CA LEU A 309 8.45 -1.85 -16.01
C LEU A 309 7.94 -0.69 -15.17
N HIS A 310 6.81 -0.09 -15.54
CA HIS A 310 6.17 0.95 -14.74
C HIS A 310 5.81 0.44 -13.34
N ARG A 311 5.19 -0.74 -13.23
CA ARG A 311 4.87 -1.34 -11.92
C ARG A 311 6.11 -1.56 -11.07
N LEU A 312 7.20 -2.04 -11.68
CA LEU A 312 8.48 -2.21 -10.99
C LEU A 312 9.06 -0.86 -10.54
N VAL A 313 8.99 0.17 -11.39
CA VAL A 313 9.42 1.54 -11.06
C VAL A 313 8.55 2.12 -9.95
N THR A 314 7.23 1.94 -9.97
CA THR A 314 6.33 2.36 -8.89
C THR A 314 6.65 1.62 -7.60
N TYR A 315 6.85 0.30 -7.65
CA TYR A 315 7.18 -0.52 -6.49
C TYR A 315 8.50 -0.08 -5.83
N VAL A 316 9.57 0.03 -6.61
CA VAL A 316 10.89 0.45 -6.11
C VAL A 316 10.90 1.93 -5.75
N GLY A 317 10.32 2.76 -6.61
CA GLY A 317 10.27 4.22 -6.47
C GLY A 317 9.47 4.65 -5.24
N ASN A 318 8.31 4.06 -4.98
CA ASN A 318 7.53 4.34 -3.78
C ASN A 318 8.29 3.91 -2.52
N GLY A 319 8.97 2.76 -2.55
CA GLY A 319 9.76 2.27 -1.42
C GLY A 319 10.96 3.15 -1.06
N ILE A 320 11.61 3.78 -2.04
CA ILE A 320 12.81 4.61 -1.84
C ILE A 320 12.44 6.09 -1.67
N PHE A 321 11.58 6.62 -2.53
CA PHE A 321 11.31 8.04 -2.67
C PHE A 321 9.92 8.46 -2.20
N GLY A 322 8.97 7.53 -2.00
CA GLY A 322 7.56 7.86 -1.73
C GLY A 322 7.38 8.81 -0.56
N TRP A 323 8.03 8.54 0.57
CA TRP A 323 7.97 9.40 1.75
C TRP A 323 8.53 10.81 1.50
N PHE A 324 9.67 10.89 0.81
CA PHE A 324 10.28 12.18 0.49
C PHE A 324 9.41 12.98 -0.50
N SER A 325 8.88 12.32 -1.54
CA SER A 325 7.98 12.94 -2.51
C SER A 325 6.71 13.48 -1.85
N TYR A 326 6.17 12.77 -0.86
CA TYR A 326 5.07 13.27 -0.05
C TYR A 326 5.45 14.53 0.75
N LEU A 327 6.56 14.50 1.48
CA LEU A 327 6.98 15.64 2.30
C LEU A 327 7.36 16.87 1.46
N PHE A 328 8.12 16.70 0.38
CA PHE A 328 8.67 17.79 -0.42
C PHE A 328 7.77 18.28 -1.55
N ALA A 329 6.82 17.46 -2.01
CA ALA A 329 5.98 17.81 -3.16
C ALA A 329 4.49 17.47 -2.97
N ASN A 330 4.07 17.00 -1.80
CA ASN A 330 2.70 16.55 -1.54
C ASN A 330 2.22 15.49 -2.55
N ALA A 331 3.14 14.64 -3.02
CA ALA A 331 2.82 13.56 -3.95
C ALA A 331 1.78 12.62 -3.33
N SER A 332 0.84 12.11 -4.14
CA SER A 332 -0.34 11.33 -3.72
C SER A 332 -1.38 12.05 -2.83
N GLY A 333 -1.12 13.30 -2.45
CA GLY A 333 -2.11 14.14 -1.78
C GLY A 333 -3.00 14.90 -2.75
N ARG A 334 -3.96 15.66 -2.21
CA ARG A 334 -4.93 16.39 -3.04
C ARG A 334 -4.26 17.36 -4.02
N PRO A 335 -4.69 17.39 -5.29
CA PRO A 335 -4.22 18.39 -6.24
C PRO A 335 -4.69 19.79 -5.85
N ILE A 336 -3.77 20.67 -5.45
CA ILE A 336 -4.11 22.07 -5.13
C ILE A 336 -4.06 22.88 -6.42
N HIS A 337 -5.21 23.06 -7.06
CA HIS A 337 -5.34 23.84 -8.27
C HIS A 337 -5.29 25.35 -7.98
N ASN A 338 -4.09 25.91 -8.14
CA ASN A 338 -3.85 27.27 -8.60
C ASN A 338 -4.41 28.44 -7.75
N ARG A 339 -4.11 28.47 -6.44
CA ARG A 339 -4.45 29.63 -5.58
C ARG A 339 -3.30 30.57 -5.21
N THR A 340 -2.03 30.14 -5.20
CA THR A 340 -0.95 30.98 -4.62
C THR A 340 0.42 30.94 -5.29
N LYS A 341 0.65 30.21 -6.40
CA LYS A 341 1.99 29.95 -7.01
C LYS A 341 3.07 29.38 -6.07
N LEU A 342 2.76 29.17 -4.78
CA LEU A 342 3.71 28.65 -3.79
C LEU A 342 3.83 27.13 -3.92
N PRO A 343 5.04 26.57 -3.68
CA PRO A 343 5.23 25.13 -3.69
C PRO A 343 4.49 24.47 -2.51
N THR A 344 3.84 23.34 -2.78
CA THR A 344 3.12 22.56 -1.77
C THR A 344 4.06 21.55 -1.12
N ASN A 345 4.46 21.81 0.13
CA ASN A 345 5.28 20.89 0.92
C ASN A 345 5.06 21.04 2.43
N HIS A 346 5.63 20.12 3.19
CA HIS A 346 5.48 20.00 4.64
C HIS A 346 6.47 20.83 5.47
N PHE A 347 7.38 21.57 4.82
CA PHE A 347 8.42 22.34 5.50
C PHE A 347 8.15 23.85 5.50
N LEU A 348 7.32 24.33 4.58
CA LEU A 348 6.95 25.74 4.46
C LEU A 348 5.69 26.05 5.29
N PRO A 349 5.75 26.95 6.27
CA PRO A 349 4.59 27.28 7.11
C PRO A 349 3.47 28.02 6.36
N ASN A 350 3.79 28.61 5.20
CA ASN A 350 2.83 29.26 4.30
C ASN A 350 2.39 28.35 3.13
N SER A 351 2.67 27.04 3.21
CA SER A 351 2.28 26.07 2.18
C SER A 351 0.74 26.01 2.04
N PRO A 352 0.18 25.85 0.83
CA PRO A 352 -1.28 25.86 0.62
C PRO A 352 -2.07 24.76 1.36
N ILE A 353 -1.39 23.73 1.87
CA ILE A 353 -1.99 22.67 2.71
C ILE A 353 -2.28 23.12 4.15
N PHE A 354 -1.69 24.23 4.60
CA PHE A 354 -1.77 24.71 5.98
C PHE A 354 -2.66 25.94 6.13
N SER A 355 -3.38 26.00 7.26
CA SER A 355 -4.00 27.22 7.76
C SER A 355 -2.99 28.05 8.55
N THR A 356 -3.24 29.35 8.72
CA THR A 356 -2.37 30.25 9.49
C THR A 356 -2.21 29.82 10.95
N SER A 357 -3.17 29.08 11.51
CA SER A 357 -3.15 28.58 12.89
C SER A 357 -2.00 27.60 13.18
N VAL A 358 -1.49 26.87 12.18
CA VAL A 358 -0.42 25.88 12.38
C VAL A 358 0.98 26.41 12.06
N TYR A 359 1.09 27.68 11.66
CA TYR A 359 2.34 28.32 11.21
C TYR A 359 3.53 28.05 12.15
N TRP A 360 3.36 28.29 13.44
CA TRP A 360 4.44 28.12 14.42
C TRP A 360 4.81 26.66 14.67
N GLY A 361 3.85 25.74 14.58
CA GLY A 361 4.10 24.31 14.65
C GLY A 361 4.94 23.82 13.47
N VAL A 362 4.57 24.23 12.24
CA VAL A 362 5.34 23.90 11.03
C VAL A 362 6.75 24.48 11.13
N THR A 363 6.89 25.73 11.54
CA THR A 363 8.20 26.39 11.72
C THR A 363 9.08 25.64 12.73
N ALA A 364 8.51 25.27 13.89
CA ALA A 364 9.23 24.51 14.91
C ALA A 364 9.68 23.14 14.40
N SER A 365 8.82 22.45 13.62
CA SER A 365 9.15 21.15 13.02
C SER A 365 10.29 21.27 12.02
N THR A 366 10.23 22.26 11.12
CA THR A 366 11.30 22.52 10.15
C THR A 366 12.61 22.85 10.83
N ALA A 367 12.60 23.70 11.86
CA ALA A 367 13.79 24.01 12.65
C ALA A 367 14.38 22.76 13.34
N ALA A 368 13.54 21.86 13.84
CA ALA A 368 13.99 20.60 14.44
C ALA A 368 14.63 19.67 13.40
N ILE A 369 14.08 19.57 12.18
CA ILE A 369 14.69 18.79 11.10
C ILE A 369 16.04 19.38 10.68
N CYS A 370 16.14 20.71 10.55
CA CYS A 370 17.42 21.36 10.30
C CYS A 370 18.43 21.08 11.42
N SER A 371 17.99 21.09 12.68
CA SER A 371 18.85 20.78 13.83
C SER A 371 19.34 19.33 13.80
N MET A 372 18.48 18.38 13.43
CA MET A 372 18.86 16.99 13.25
C MET A 372 19.84 16.81 12.08
N ALA A 373 19.64 17.52 10.97
CA ALA A 373 20.58 17.52 9.84
C ALA A 373 21.97 18.06 10.23
N VAL A 374 22.02 19.13 11.04
CA VAL A 374 23.28 19.66 11.61
C VAL A 374 23.94 18.62 12.53
N LEU A 375 23.17 17.98 13.41
CA LEU A 375 23.67 16.92 14.29
C LEU A 375 24.30 15.77 13.49
N LEU A 376 23.60 15.25 12.48
CA LEU A 376 24.10 14.17 11.63
C LEU A 376 25.34 14.60 10.84
N SER A 377 25.38 15.84 10.36
CA SER A 377 26.55 16.39 9.67
C SER A 377 27.76 16.54 10.60
N THR A 378 27.52 16.93 11.86
CA THR A 378 28.55 17.00 12.90
C THR A 378 29.06 15.61 13.26
N VAL A 379 28.18 14.62 13.41
CA VAL A 379 28.57 13.23 13.60
C VAL A 379 29.40 12.74 12.42
N ALA A 380 29.00 13.00 11.18
CA ALA A 380 29.76 12.62 9.99
C ALA A 380 31.15 13.26 9.96
N TYR A 381 31.29 14.51 10.41
CA TYR A 381 32.55 15.23 10.50
C TYR A 381 33.52 14.60 11.51
N TYR A 382 33.04 14.20 12.69
CA TYR A 382 33.86 13.57 13.73
C TYR A 382 34.05 12.05 13.56
N THR A 383 33.26 11.42 12.69
CA THR A 383 33.31 9.99 12.42
C THR A 383 33.65 9.75 10.94
N SER A 384 32.63 9.48 10.12
CA SER A 384 32.72 9.48 8.66
C SER A 384 31.32 9.55 8.05
N LEU A 385 31.22 9.94 6.78
CA LEU A 385 29.97 9.82 6.03
C LEU A 385 29.46 8.37 5.98
N ARG A 386 30.37 7.38 5.91
CA ARG A 386 30.02 5.96 5.91
C ARG A 386 29.34 5.54 7.21
N THR A 387 29.82 6.05 8.35
CA THR A 387 29.24 5.78 9.68
C THR A 387 27.80 6.25 9.74
N VAL A 388 27.53 7.50 9.35
CA VAL A 388 26.16 8.04 9.30
C VAL A 388 25.31 7.30 8.27
N ALA A 389 25.87 6.98 7.10
CA ALA A 389 25.17 6.24 6.06
C ALA A 389 24.69 4.86 6.53
N LEU A 390 25.57 4.07 7.16
CA LEU A 390 25.26 2.70 7.59
C LEU A 390 24.43 2.65 8.88
N LEU A 391 24.74 3.51 9.85
CA LEU A 391 24.14 3.41 11.19
C LEU A 391 22.82 4.17 11.31
N TYR A 392 22.60 5.19 10.48
CA TYR A 392 21.41 6.03 10.56
C TYR A 392 20.63 6.06 9.22
N ILE A 393 21.26 6.46 8.12
CA ILE A 393 20.54 6.69 6.85
C ILE A 393 19.95 5.39 6.28
N ALA A 394 20.73 4.31 6.21
CA ALA A 394 20.24 3.04 5.68
C ALA A 394 19.08 2.45 6.51
N PRO A 395 19.15 2.37 7.85
CA PRO A 395 17.99 2.03 8.68
C PRO A 395 16.81 2.98 8.48
N TYR A 396 17.06 4.29 8.39
CA TYR A 396 16.01 5.28 8.14
C TYR A 396 15.29 5.04 6.80
N MET A 397 15.99 4.61 5.75
CA MET A 397 15.35 4.23 4.49
C MET A 397 14.39 3.04 4.66
N ILE A 398 14.70 2.09 5.55
CA ILE A 398 13.76 1.01 5.89
C ILE A 398 12.55 1.54 6.66
N VAL A 399 12.72 2.54 7.54
CA VAL A 399 11.59 3.23 8.19
C VAL A 399 10.69 3.84 7.12
N ASN A 400 11.25 4.65 6.21
CA ASN A 400 10.52 5.31 5.13
C ASN A 400 9.76 4.31 4.25
N TYR A 401 10.41 3.21 3.90
CA TYR A 401 9.78 2.11 3.16
C TYR A 401 8.51 1.62 3.88
N TRP A 402 8.61 1.31 5.19
CA TRP A 402 7.46 0.83 5.95
C TRP A 402 6.35 1.87 6.12
N LEU A 403 6.68 3.16 6.24
CA LEU A 403 5.66 4.23 6.28
C LEU A 403 4.79 4.23 5.03
N VAL A 404 5.43 4.15 3.86
CA VAL A 404 4.74 4.13 2.58
C VAL A 404 3.95 2.83 2.43
N VAL A 405 4.54 1.68 2.78
CA VAL A 405 3.87 0.38 2.64
C VAL A 405 2.65 0.25 3.54
N ILE A 406 2.74 0.64 4.82
CA ILE A 406 1.60 0.60 5.76
C ILE A 406 0.51 1.59 5.33
N THR A 407 0.86 2.81 4.92
CA THR A 407 -0.19 3.74 4.49
C THR A 407 -0.82 3.32 3.16
N TYR A 408 -0.05 2.78 2.22
CA TYR A 408 -0.57 2.37 0.92
C TYR A 408 -1.44 1.11 1.01
N LEU A 409 -0.96 0.05 1.66
CA LEU A 409 -1.68 -1.23 1.70
C LEU A 409 -3.00 -1.17 2.47
N GLN A 410 -3.07 -0.36 3.53
CA GLN A 410 -4.25 -0.22 4.38
C GLN A 410 -5.32 0.69 3.75
N HIS A 411 -4.96 1.51 2.76
CA HIS A 411 -5.85 2.44 2.08
C HIS A 411 -6.14 2.06 0.62
N THR A 412 -5.42 1.09 0.05
CA THR A 412 -5.56 0.72 -1.36
C THR A 412 -5.87 -0.77 -1.51
N HIS A 413 -7.09 -1.04 -1.98
CA HIS A 413 -7.56 -2.38 -2.30
C HIS A 413 -8.80 -2.34 -3.21
N THR A 414 -8.98 -3.33 -4.09
CA THR A 414 -10.10 -3.40 -5.06
C THR A 414 -11.49 -3.49 -4.41
N SER A 415 -11.55 -3.90 -3.14
CA SER A 415 -12.79 -3.97 -2.37
C SER A 415 -13.18 -2.68 -1.64
N LEU A 416 -12.27 -1.70 -1.52
CA LEU A 416 -12.51 -0.50 -0.74
C LEU A 416 -13.14 0.61 -1.62
N PRO A 417 -14.31 1.15 -1.22
CA PRO A 417 -14.96 2.22 -1.94
C PRO A 417 -14.31 3.57 -1.63
N HIS A 418 -14.30 4.43 -2.65
CA HIS A 418 -14.01 5.85 -2.55
C HIS A 418 -15.29 6.61 -2.86
N PHE A 419 -15.39 7.83 -2.36
CA PHE A 419 -16.62 8.60 -2.41
C PHE A 419 -16.36 10.00 -2.96
N SER A 420 -17.32 10.55 -3.69
CA SER A 420 -17.33 11.99 -3.90
C SER A 420 -17.57 12.70 -2.58
N HIS A 421 -17.28 13.99 -2.53
CA HIS A 421 -17.54 14.76 -1.33
C HIS A 421 -19.03 14.77 -0.91
N LYS A 422 -19.95 14.62 -1.87
CA LYS A 422 -21.40 14.64 -1.59
C LYS A 422 -21.92 13.34 -1.00
N SER A 423 -21.37 12.20 -1.42
CA SER A 423 -21.78 10.87 -0.96
C SER A 423 -21.01 10.42 0.28
N TRP A 424 -19.89 11.08 0.59
CA TRP A 424 -19.01 10.75 1.69
C TRP A 424 -19.61 11.10 3.07
N ASN A 425 -19.36 10.24 4.06
CA ASN A 425 -19.43 10.61 5.47
C ASN A 425 -18.31 9.94 6.27
N TYR A 426 -18.08 10.46 7.48
CA TYR A 426 -16.98 10.02 8.35
C TYR A 426 -16.96 8.51 8.59
N VAL A 427 -18.10 7.88 8.91
CA VAL A 427 -18.14 6.45 9.24
C VAL A 427 -17.83 5.61 8.00
N GLN A 428 -18.39 5.94 6.85
CA GLN A 428 -18.09 5.26 5.60
C GLN A 428 -16.62 5.41 5.22
N GLY A 429 -16.09 6.64 5.29
CA GLY A 429 -14.69 6.91 4.99
C GLY A 429 -13.72 6.14 5.89
N SER A 430 -13.96 6.13 7.21
CA SER A 430 -13.14 5.36 8.15
C SER A 430 -13.20 3.84 7.91
N LEU A 431 -14.34 3.33 7.45
CA LEU A 431 -14.53 1.91 7.11
C LEU A 431 -13.97 1.55 5.72
N SER A 432 -13.63 2.54 4.88
CA SER A 432 -12.89 2.35 3.62
C SER A 432 -11.39 2.11 3.84
N THR A 433 -11.05 1.33 4.86
CA THR A 433 -9.69 0.88 5.15
C THR A 433 -9.67 -0.63 5.39
N ILE A 434 -8.50 -1.26 5.31
CA ILE A 434 -8.35 -2.71 5.47
C ILE A 434 -7.31 -3.05 6.53
N ASP A 435 -7.66 -3.94 7.45
CA ASP A 435 -6.71 -4.52 8.40
C ASP A 435 -5.88 -5.62 7.72
N ARG A 436 -4.56 -5.61 7.87
CA ARG A 436 -3.68 -6.65 7.31
C ARG A 436 -2.68 -7.14 8.34
N SER A 437 -2.64 -8.47 8.55
CA SER A 437 -1.61 -9.09 9.38
C SER A 437 -0.29 -9.20 8.60
N TYR A 438 0.79 -8.64 9.14
CA TYR A 438 2.15 -8.82 8.63
C TYR A 438 2.88 -9.96 9.35
N GLY A 439 2.14 -10.80 10.07
CA GLY A 439 2.65 -11.87 10.90
C GLY A 439 3.02 -11.40 12.32
N PRO A 440 3.05 -12.32 13.31
CA PRO A 440 3.19 -11.97 14.73
C PRO A 440 4.36 -11.05 15.07
N PHE A 441 5.51 -11.24 14.42
CA PHE A 441 6.71 -10.43 14.68
C PHE A 441 6.54 -8.97 14.25
N LEU A 442 6.08 -8.72 13.02
CA LEU A 442 5.90 -7.36 12.50
C LEU A 442 4.66 -6.68 13.12
N ASN A 443 3.61 -7.44 13.45
CA ASN A 443 2.46 -6.93 14.21
C ASN A 443 2.87 -6.41 15.58
N TRP A 444 3.66 -7.19 16.31
CA TRP A 444 4.22 -6.74 17.59
C TRP A 444 5.17 -5.55 17.41
N ALA A 445 6.11 -5.61 16.46
CA ALA A 445 7.12 -4.57 16.26
C ALA A 445 6.53 -3.22 15.85
N PHE A 446 5.42 -3.22 15.13
CA PHE A 446 4.71 -2.02 14.67
C PHE A 446 3.50 -1.66 15.55
N TYR A 447 3.41 -2.23 16.75
CA TYR A 447 2.34 -1.93 17.70
C TYR A 447 0.93 -2.11 17.13
N HIS A 448 0.78 -3.13 16.28
CA HIS A 448 -0.47 -3.54 15.62
C HIS A 448 -1.15 -2.48 14.74
N ILE A 449 -0.45 -1.42 14.32
CA ILE A 449 -1.10 -0.36 13.53
C ILE A 449 -1.70 -0.89 12.22
N GLN A 450 -1.03 -1.85 11.57
CA GLN A 450 -1.43 -2.39 10.28
C GLN A 450 -2.64 -3.34 10.35
N ASP A 451 -2.82 -4.06 11.47
CA ASP A 451 -3.87 -5.07 11.70
C ASP A 451 -4.96 -4.56 12.65
N THR A 452 -4.93 -3.26 12.98
CA THR A 452 -5.98 -2.53 13.71
C THR A 452 -6.27 -1.16 13.08
N HIS A 453 -5.96 -1.01 11.80
CA HIS A 453 -6.03 0.25 11.07
C HIS A 453 -7.47 0.75 10.92
N VAL A 454 -8.45 -0.15 10.77
CA VAL A 454 -9.87 0.22 10.70
C VAL A 454 -10.34 0.89 11.99
N VAL A 455 -10.08 0.29 13.15
CA VAL A 455 -10.44 0.91 14.44
C VAL A 455 -9.62 2.18 14.70
N HIS A 456 -8.39 2.22 14.20
CA HIS A 456 -7.55 3.40 14.24
C HIS A 456 -8.17 4.58 13.47
N HIS A 457 -8.77 4.36 12.30
CA HIS A 457 -9.48 5.42 11.58
C HIS A 457 -10.78 5.86 12.23
N LEU A 458 -11.51 4.91 12.82
CA LEU A 458 -12.74 5.21 13.58
C LEU A 458 -12.47 5.98 14.88
N PHE A 459 -11.37 5.67 15.57
CA PHE A 459 -11.01 6.26 16.86
C PHE A 459 -9.49 6.46 16.96
N SER A 460 -8.95 7.42 16.22
CA SER A 460 -7.49 7.63 16.12
C SER A 460 -6.83 7.99 17.45
N ASN A 461 -7.58 8.56 18.39
CA ASN A 461 -7.13 8.87 19.75
C ASN A 461 -7.11 7.65 20.71
N LEU A 462 -7.51 6.46 20.25
CA LEU A 462 -7.43 5.22 21.01
C LEU A 462 -5.96 4.80 21.15
N PRO A 463 -5.48 4.47 22.36
CA PRO A 463 -4.10 4.05 22.55
C PRO A 463 -3.79 2.75 21.82
N HIS A 464 -2.66 2.69 21.13
CA HIS A 464 -2.22 1.55 20.32
C HIS A 464 -2.26 0.20 21.07
N TYR A 465 -1.88 0.17 22.35
CA TYR A 465 -1.89 -1.05 23.16
C TYR A 465 -3.29 -1.62 23.49
N ASN A 466 -4.37 -0.87 23.22
CA ASN A 466 -5.74 -1.35 23.34
C ASN A 466 -6.43 -1.56 21.98
N ALA A 467 -5.76 -1.25 20.88
CA ALA A 467 -6.36 -1.28 19.54
C ALA A 467 -6.82 -2.69 19.15
N VAL A 468 -6.01 -3.71 19.43
CA VAL A 468 -6.37 -5.12 19.16
C VAL A 468 -7.67 -5.51 19.89
N ARG A 469 -7.77 -5.19 21.18
CA ARG A 469 -8.98 -5.49 21.97
C ARG A 469 -10.20 -4.73 21.46
N ALA A 470 -10.01 -3.51 20.96
CA ALA A 470 -11.09 -2.74 20.36
C ALA A 470 -11.53 -3.33 19.01
N THR A 471 -10.60 -3.73 18.15
CA THR A 471 -10.88 -4.44 16.88
C THR A 471 -11.65 -5.73 17.12
N GLU A 472 -11.22 -6.55 18.10
CA GLU A 472 -11.91 -7.80 18.45
C GLU A 472 -13.37 -7.57 18.89
N ALA A 473 -13.64 -6.48 19.61
CA ALA A 473 -15.00 -6.13 20.03
C ALA A 473 -15.90 -5.65 18.88
N LEU A 474 -15.30 -5.15 17.80
CA LEU A 474 -16.02 -4.57 16.65
C LEU A 474 -16.21 -5.52 15.49
N ARG A 475 -15.30 -6.47 15.27
CA ARG A 475 -15.24 -7.30 14.06
C ARG A 475 -16.59 -7.92 13.68
N ALA A 476 -17.28 -8.53 14.64
CA ALA A 476 -18.58 -9.15 14.39
C ALA A 476 -19.70 -8.13 14.14
N PHE A 477 -19.65 -6.95 14.78
CA PHE A 477 -20.66 -5.90 14.71
C PHE A 477 -20.62 -5.14 13.38
N LEU A 478 -19.42 -4.82 12.89
CA LEU A 478 -19.23 -4.08 11.63
C LEU A 478 -19.67 -4.89 10.41
N GLY A 479 -19.70 -6.22 10.52
CA GLY A 479 -20.19 -7.09 9.48
C GLY A 479 -19.51 -6.84 8.12
N PRO A 480 -20.25 -6.66 7.02
CA PRO A 480 -19.70 -6.56 5.67
C PRO A 480 -18.83 -5.30 5.46
N TYR A 481 -18.87 -4.35 6.39
CA TYR A 481 -18.01 -3.17 6.37
C TYR A 481 -16.62 -3.41 6.96
N TYR A 482 -16.40 -4.53 7.67
CA TYR A 482 -15.09 -4.86 8.19
C TYR A 482 -14.34 -5.77 7.21
N VAL A 483 -13.28 -5.23 6.62
CA VAL A 483 -12.37 -5.97 5.74
C VAL A 483 -11.08 -6.24 6.46
N HIS A 484 -10.66 -7.49 6.41
CA HIS A 484 -9.33 -7.87 6.85
C HIS A 484 -8.69 -8.86 5.87
N SER A 485 -7.36 -8.83 5.81
CA SER A 485 -6.56 -9.80 5.07
C SER A 485 -5.64 -10.55 6.02
N VAL A 486 -5.79 -11.87 6.03
CA VAL A 486 -4.90 -12.84 6.70
C VAL A 486 -4.01 -13.57 5.68
N ALA A 487 -4.18 -13.25 4.40
CA ALA A 487 -3.86 -14.12 3.29
C ALA A 487 -2.36 -14.36 3.09
N GLU A 488 -1.48 -13.47 3.58
CA GLU A 488 -0.05 -13.55 3.36
C GLU A 488 0.73 -12.98 4.56
N GLU A 489 0.80 -13.74 5.66
CA GLU A 489 1.58 -13.34 6.82
C GLU A 489 3.09 -13.31 6.53
N GLY A 490 3.80 -12.42 7.20
CA GLY A 490 5.25 -12.27 7.10
C GLY A 490 5.73 -11.40 5.95
N LEU A 491 7.05 -11.16 5.90
CA LEU A 491 7.66 -10.20 4.99
C LEU A 491 7.37 -10.46 3.50
N LEU A 492 7.45 -11.73 3.06
CA LEU A 492 7.16 -12.11 1.66
C LEU A 492 5.70 -11.86 1.30
N GLY A 493 4.80 -12.03 2.25
CA GLY A 493 3.39 -11.80 2.03
C GLY A 493 3.04 -10.34 1.87
N VAL A 494 3.65 -9.47 2.68
CA VAL A 494 3.58 -8.02 2.47
C VAL A 494 4.03 -7.64 1.06
N GLN A 495 5.12 -8.22 0.56
CA GLN A 495 5.61 -7.92 -0.79
C GLN A 495 4.65 -8.36 -1.89
N LYS A 496 4.06 -9.56 -1.75
CA LYS A 496 3.05 -10.06 -2.70
C LYS A 496 1.80 -9.18 -2.70
N SER A 497 1.31 -8.81 -1.51
CA SER A 497 0.18 -7.89 -1.37
C SER A 497 0.48 -6.52 -1.98
N LEU A 498 1.67 -5.97 -1.75
CA LEU A 498 2.10 -4.70 -2.36
C LEU A 498 2.14 -4.79 -3.88
N TRP A 499 2.73 -5.86 -4.42
CA TRP A 499 2.79 -6.08 -5.87
C TRP A 499 1.39 -6.20 -6.49
N ARG A 500 0.49 -6.96 -5.86
CA ARG A 500 -0.90 -7.11 -6.30
C ARG A 500 -1.66 -5.78 -6.26
N THR A 501 -1.54 -5.01 -5.17
CA THR A 501 -2.18 -3.70 -5.07
C THR A 501 -1.69 -2.75 -6.18
N ILE A 502 -0.37 -2.66 -6.43
CA ILE A 502 0.18 -1.84 -7.51
C ILE A 502 -0.30 -2.30 -8.90
N ARG A 503 -0.46 -3.62 -9.08
CA ARG A 503 -0.96 -4.21 -10.32
C ARG A 503 -2.44 -3.89 -10.56
N ASP A 504 -3.25 -4.04 -9.52
CA ASP A 504 -4.72 -4.14 -9.65
C ASP A 504 -5.45 -2.82 -9.33
N CYS A 505 -4.80 -1.88 -8.63
CA CYS A 505 -5.37 -0.61 -8.19
C CYS A 505 -4.73 0.57 -8.95
N ASN A 506 -5.03 0.70 -10.25
CA ASN A 506 -4.43 1.75 -11.09
C ASN A 506 -5.23 3.05 -11.10
N PHE A 507 -6.56 2.96 -11.05
CA PHE A 507 -7.48 4.10 -11.02
C PHE A 507 -8.81 3.67 -10.39
N VAL A 508 -9.70 4.61 -10.10
CA VAL A 508 -11.06 4.34 -9.63
C VAL A 508 -12.11 4.72 -10.67
N SER A 509 -13.25 4.03 -10.63
CA SER A 509 -14.39 4.25 -11.51
C SER A 509 -15.68 3.78 -10.83
N GLU A 510 -16.80 4.37 -11.25
CA GLU A 510 -18.14 3.83 -11.03
C GLU A 510 -18.27 2.47 -11.74
N ASP A 511 -19.22 1.64 -11.31
CA ASP A 511 -19.42 0.30 -11.88
C ASP A 511 -19.83 0.34 -13.35
N HIS A 512 -20.85 1.13 -13.68
CA HIS A 512 -21.40 1.21 -15.04
C HIS A 512 -20.80 2.37 -15.84
N HIS A 513 -19.55 2.76 -15.54
CA HIS A 513 -18.92 3.83 -16.30
C HIS A 513 -18.70 3.39 -17.76
N PRO A 514 -19.22 4.09 -18.79
CA PRO A 514 -19.18 3.63 -20.18
C PRO A 514 -17.76 3.36 -20.72
N ALA A 515 -16.78 4.11 -20.21
CA ALA A 515 -15.38 3.90 -20.58
C ALA A 515 -14.83 2.54 -20.12
N LEU A 516 -15.37 1.93 -19.07
CA LEU A 516 -14.97 0.58 -18.64
C LEU A 516 -15.43 -0.47 -19.65
N GLU A 517 -16.70 -0.44 -20.05
CA GLU A 517 -17.25 -1.41 -21.02
C GLU A 517 -16.51 -1.34 -22.36
N VAL A 518 -16.24 -0.13 -22.82
CA VAL A 518 -15.51 0.07 -24.08
C VAL A 518 -14.04 -0.30 -23.95
N SER A 519 -13.39 -0.01 -22.82
CA SER A 519 -12.02 -0.49 -22.54
C SER A 519 -11.95 -2.02 -22.53
N TRP A 520 -12.97 -2.68 -21.99
CA TRP A 520 -13.06 -4.14 -21.95
C TRP A 520 -13.21 -4.74 -23.35
N LYS A 521 -14.13 -4.22 -24.16
CA LYS A 521 -14.27 -4.64 -25.57
C LYS A 521 -12.99 -4.38 -26.38
N ALA A 522 -12.35 -3.22 -26.18
CA ALA A 522 -11.08 -2.90 -26.82
C ALA A 522 -9.95 -3.85 -26.38
N TYR A 523 -9.89 -4.22 -25.09
CA TYR A 523 -8.96 -5.22 -24.57
C TYR A 523 -9.18 -6.58 -25.25
N GLN A 524 -10.42 -7.06 -25.29
CA GLN A 524 -10.76 -8.32 -25.96
C GLN A 524 -10.30 -8.30 -27.42
N LEU A 525 -10.59 -7.24 -28.17
CA LEU A 525 -10.14 -7.10 -29.56
C LEU A 525 -8.62 -7.08 -29.69
N TYR A 526 -7.91 -6.40 -28.80
CA TYR A 526 -6.45 -6.33 -28.84
C TYR A 526 -5.78 -7.70 -28.65
N TYR A 527 -6.35 -8.55 -27.79
CA TYR A 527 -5.78 -9.86 -27.45
C TYR A 527 -6.37 -11.05 -28.22
N THR A 528 -7.58 -10.94 -28.76
CA THR A 528 -8.22 -12.03 -29.54
C THR A 528 -8.00 -11.91 -31.05
N ASN A 529 -7.44 -10.78 -31.55
CA ASN A 529 -7.26 -10.54 -32.97
C ASN A 529 -5.79 -10.75 -33.41
N PRO A 530 -5.49 -11.75 -34.29
CA PRO A 530 -4.14 -12.25 -34.53
C PRO A 530 -3.10 -11.30 -35.17
N PRO A 531 -3.42 -10.22 -35.92
CA PRO A 531 -2.37 -9.38 -36.51
C PRO A 531 -1.56 -8.55 -35.49
N CYS A 532 -2.12 -8.26 -34.30
CA CYS A 532 -1.42 -7.52 -33.24
C CYS A 532 -0.75 -8.44 -32.21
N ALA A 533 -1.29 -9.64 -32.00
CA ALA A 533 -0.74 -10.64 -31.08
C ALA A 533 0.60 -11.25 -31.55
N GLN A 534 0.91 -11.18 -32.86
CA GLN A 534 2.12 -11.74 -33.46
C GLN A 534 3.44 -11.06 -33.06
N LEU A 535 3.40 -9.94 -32.33
CA LEU A 535 4.61 -9.26 -31.83
C LEU A 535 5.06 -9.72 -30.44
N LEU A 536 4.28 -10.57 -29.76
CA LEU A 536 4.62 -11.10 -28.44
C LEU A 536 4.54 -12.62 -28.47
N ASN A 537 5.62 -13.30 -28.07
CA ASN A 537 5.64 -14.75 -28.03
C ASN A 537 4.71 -15.30 -26.91
N GLU A 538 4.25 -16.55 -27.03
CA GLU A 538 3.38 -17.21 -26.04
C GLU A 538 3.93 -17.12 -24.61
N LYS A 539 5.27 -17.09 -24.46
CA LYS A 539 5.94 -16.94 -23.17
C LYS A 539 5.74 -15.54 -22.57
N GLN A 540 5.71 -14.49 -23.39
CA GLN A 540 5.42 -13.11 -22.99
C GLN A 540 3.94 -12.91 -22.69
N GLN A 541 3.04 -13.53 -23.46
CA GLN A 541 1.61 -13.52 -23.18
C GLN A 541 1.28 -14.25 -21.86
N LYS A 542 1.86 -15.45 -21.63
CA LYS A 542 1.71 -16.20 -20.37
C LYS A 542 2.46 -15.59 -19.18
N ALA A 543 3.54 -14.84 -19.39
CA ALA A 543 4.24 -14.14 -18.30
C ALA A 543 3.51 -12.86 -17.84
N MET A 544 2.70 -12.23 -18.71
CA MET A 544 1.92 -11.03 -18.38
C MET A 544 0.54 -11.36 -17.79
N CYS A 545 -0.04 -12.51 -18.18
CA CYS A 545 -1.32 -13.03 -17.69
C CYS A 545 -1.16 -14.28 -16.80
N GLY A 546 0.02 -14.51 -16.22
CA GLY A 546 0.30 -15.73 -15.46
C GLY A 546 -0.76 -16.02 -14.41
N PHE A 547 -1.44 -17.15 -14.60
CA PHE A 547 -2.65 -17.68 -13.94
C PHE A 547 -3.99 -17.38 -14.64
N VAL A 548 -4.14 -17.84 -15.87
CA VAL A 548 -5.45 -18.25 -16.43
C VAL A 548 -5.19 -19.49 -17.29
N ASP A 549 -5.26 -20.67 -16.68
CA ASP A 549 -5.37 -21.96 -17.38
C ASP A 549 -6.03 -22.94 -16.38
N ASP A 550 -7.36 -22.82 -16.21
CA ASP A 550 -8.28 -23.93 -15.88
C ASP A 550 -9.72 -23.40 -15.73
N PHE A 551 -10.43 -23.23 -16.84
CA PHE A 551 -11.90 -23.32 -16.81
C PHE A 551 -12.36 -24.07 -18.06
N GLY A 552 -12.78 -25.32 -17.81
CA GLY A 552 -13.42 -26.17 -18.79
C GLY A 552 -14.81 -25.64 -19.16
N ASP A 553 -15.16 -25.90 -20.41
CA ASP A 553 -16.45 -25.64 -21.02
C ASP A 553 -17.62 -26.20 -20.19
N GLY A 554 -18.60 -25.35 -19.91
CA GLY A 554 -19.90 -25.72 -19.36
C GLY A 554 -21.00 -25.10 -20.21
N ASP A 555 -21.75 -25.97 -20.87
CA ASP A 555 -22.76 -25.71 -21.89
C ASP A 555 -23.84 -24.66 -21.56
N GLY A 556 -24.36 -24.08 -22.64
CA GLY A 556 -25.37 -23.04 -22.69
C GLY A 556 -26.78 -23.44 -22.25
N GLY A 557 -27.58 -22.39 -22.03
CA GLY A 557 -29.03 -22.44 -21.86
C GLY A 557 -29.63 -21.11 -22.29
N GLU A 558 -30.15 -21.06 -23.51
CA GLU A 558 -30.98 -19.98 -24.04
C GLU A 558 -32.29 -19.86 -23.23
N GLY A 559 -32.66 -18.62 -22.91
CA GLY A 559 -33.95 -18.24 -22.34
C GLY A 559 -34.43 -16.98 -23.02
N ASP A 560 -35.31 -17.16 -23.99
CA ASP A 560 -36.03 -16.18 -24.80
C ASP A 560 -37.13 -15.54 -23.94
N ASP A 561 -37.31 -14.21 -23.95
CA ASP A 561 -38.56 -13.54 -23.58
C ASP A 561 -38.59 -12.11 -24.10
N GLY A 562 -39.50 -11.86 -25.04
CA GLY A 562 -39.76 -10.57 -25.65
C GLY A 562 -40.77 -9.71 -24.88
N GLY A 563 -40.67 -8.39 -25.05
CA GLY A 563 -41.66 -7.41 -24.60
C GLY A 563 -41.37 -6.00 -25.12
N GLU A 564 -42.17 -5.55 -26.09
CA GLU A 564 -42.19 -4.18 -26.62
C GLU A 564 -42.85 -3.17 -25.65
N GLY A 565 -42.30 -1.94 -25.63
CA GLY A 565 -43.06 -0.69 -25.70
C GLY A 565 -43.50 -0.02 -24.40
N ASP A 566 -42.88 1.13 -24.06
CA ASP A 566 -43.55 2.44 -24.16
C ASP A 566 -42.60 3.61 -23.85
N GLY A 567 -42.66 4.65 -24.68
CA GLY A 567 -41.73 5.79 -24.68
C GLY A 567 -42.19 6.98 -23.84
N ILE A 568 -41.24 7.68 -23.21
CA ILE A 568 -41.41 9.04 -22.69
C ILE A 568 -40.15 9.89 -22.96
N SER A 569 -40.32 10.87 -23.85
CA SER A 569 -39.76 12.23 -23.86
C SER A 569 -38.26 12.45 -23.55
N ALA A 570 -37.49 12.61 -24.63
CA ALA A 570 -36.20 13.29 -24.66
C ALA A 570 -36.34 14.79 -24.35
N ASN A 571 -35.64 15.29 -23.32
CA ASN A 571 -34.98 16.60 -23.26
C ASN A 571 -34.51 16.87 -21.82
N ASN A 572 -33.43 16.20 -21.42
CA ASN A 572 -32.41 16.64 -20.48
C ASN A 572 -31.33 15.53 -20.49
N PRO A 573 -30.03 15.84 -20.57
CA PRO A 573 -29.03 14.81 -20.28
C PRO A 573 -29.34 14.25 -18.89
N PRO A 574 -29.33 12.92 -18.68
CA PRO A 574 -29.52 12.37 -17.36
C PRO A 574 -28.42 12.99 -16.49
N ARG A 575 -28.80 13.83 -15.53
CA ARG A 575 -27.94 14.03 -14.37
C ARG A 575 -27.97 12.66 -13.70
N ASP A 576 -26.87 11.92 -13.81
CA ASP A 576 -26.65 10.71 -13.03
C ASP A 576 -26.97 11.01 -11.57
N VAL A 577 -28.14 10.58 -11.13
CA VAL A 577 -28.47 10.40 -9.72
C VAL A 577 -28.18 8.94 -9.42
N GLY A 578 -26.94 8.52 -9.69
CA GLY A 578 -26.35 7.26 -9.26
C GLY A 578 -25.38 7.57 -8.14
N SER A 579 -25.34 6.74 -7.10
CA SER A 579 -24.40 6.87 -6.00
C SER A 579 -22.97 7.14 -6.50
N GLU A 580 -22.41 8.31 -6.22
CA GLU A 580 -21.04 8.75 -6.57
C GLU A 580 -20.01 7.96 -5.72
N VAL A 581 -19.98 6.64 -5.90
CA VAL A 581 -19.09 5.67 -5.25
C VAL A 581 -18.18 5.07 -6.32
N TYR A 582 -16.89 5.01 -6.02
CA TYR A 582 -15.86 4.56 -6.95
C TYR A 582 -15.09 3.40 -6.35
N TRP A 583 -14.65 2.48 -7.21
CA TRP A 583 -13.83 1.35 -6.79
C TRP A 583 -12.61 1.24 -7.68
N PHE A 584 -11.54 0.70 -7.12
CA PHE A 584 -10.31 0.48 -7.87
C PHE A 584 -10.49 -0.46 -9.06
N ARG A 585 -9.76 -0.16 -10.13
CA ARG A 585 -9.74 -0.86 -11.42
C ARG A 585 -8.32 -1.00 -11.96
N SER A 586 -8.15 -1.93 -12.89
CA SER A 586 -6.91 -2.14 -13.65
C SER A 586 -7.20 -2.25 -15.14
N VAL A 587 -6.35 -1.63 -15.96
CA VAL A 587 -6.42 -1.71 -17.43
C VAL A 587 -6.02 -3.11 -17.93
N HIS A 588 -5.30 -3.89 -17.12
CA HIS A 588 -4.71 -5.19 -17.51
C HIS A 588 -5.40 -6.41 -16.87
N CYS A 589 -6.38 -6.21 -16.00
CA CYS A 589 -7.03 -7.33 -15.31
C CYS A 589 -8.49 -7.46 -15.76
N PRO A 590 -8.78 -8.42 -16.67
CA PRO A 590 -10.12 -8.77 -17.12
C PRO A 590 -11.16 -8.88 -16.02
N HIS A 591 -10.87 -9.60 -14.94
CA HIS A 591 -11.79 -9.82 -13.83
C HIS A 591 -12.17 -8.55 -13.06
N VAL A 592 -11.35 -7.50 -13.17
CA VAL A 592 -11.60 -6.20 -12.55
C VAL A 592 -12.40 -5.28 -13.48
N LEU A 593 -12.28 -5.48 -14.81
CA LEU A 593 -13.08 -4.79 -15.82
C LEU A 593 -14.46 -5.44 -16.04
N ASN A 594 -14.56 -6.76 -15.92
CA ASN A 594 -15.74 -7.56 -16.28
C ASN A 594 -16.82 -7.65 -15.19
N ARG A 595 -16.73 -6.89 -14.08
CA ARG A 595 -17.75 -6.92 -12.99
C ARG A 595 -19.06 -6.21 -13.35
N VAL A 596 -19.37 -6.09 -14.64
CA VAL A 596 -20.56 -5.40 -15.19
C VAL A 596 -21.46 -6.35 -15.97
N SER A 597 -21.03 -7.59 -16.25
CA SER A 597 -21.89 -8.61 -16.90
C SER A 597 -22.68 -9.42 -15.88
#